data_AF-A0A840KEI8-F1
#
_entry.id   AF-A0A840KEI8-F1
#
_cell.length_a   1.000
_cell.length_b   1.000
_cell.length_c   1.000
_cell.angle_alpha   90.00
_cell.angle_beta   90.00
_cell.angle_gamma   90.00
#
_symmetry.space_group_name_H-M   'P 1'
#
loop_
_entity.id
_entity.type
_entity.pdbx_description
1 polymer ?
#
loop_
_entity_poly.entity_id
_entity_poly.type
_entity_poly.pdbx_seq_one_letter_code
_entity_poly.pdbx_strand_id
1 'polypeptide(L)'
;MTASAGTIAFDEITGSFRYYNGTGWSVADAGGVTGGNPTNTDTNTKGVIIGASASSVQGAVILEASNKALVLPKVSNALVIASPPKGLIVYDMALKAVQVYNGTSWVAY
;
A
#
# COMPACT_ATOMS: atom_id res chain seq x y z
N MET A 1 4.81 -15.10 2.27
CA MET A 1 3.58 -14.50 2.82
C MET A 1 2.40 -15.07 2.04
N THR A 2 1.42 -15.65 2.73
CA THR A 2 0.11 -15.90 2.11
C THR A 2 -0.73 -14.67 2.36
N ALA A 3 -1.03 -13.90 1.31
CA ALA A 3 -1.80 -12.66 1.45
C ALA A 3 -3.24 -12.95 1.89
N SER A 4 -3.80 -12.07 2.71
CA SER A 4 -5.22 -12.06 3.05
C SER A 4 -5.95 -11.06 2.15
N ALA A 5 -7.25 -11.23 1.92
CA ALA A 5 -8.03 -10.24 1.17
C ALA A 5 -7.86 -8.86 1.81
N GLY A 6 -7.57 -7.85 1.00
CA GLY A 6 -7.25 -6.50 1.46
C GLY A 6 -5.77 -6.23 1.74
N THR A 7 -4.87 -7.22 1.64
CA THR A 7 -3.42 -6.97 1.70
C THR A 7 -3.02 -6.03 0.55
N ILE A 8 -2.25 -4.99 0.89
CA ILE A 8 -1.57 -4.11 -0.07
C ILE A 8 -0.08 -4.40 0.00
N ALA A 9 0.58 -4.50 -1.16
CA ALA A 9 2.02 -4.71 -1.24
C ALA A 9 2.60 -3.95 -2.44
N PHE A 10 3.90 -3.65 -2.36
CA PHE A 10 4.67 -3.15 -3.50
C PHE A 10 5.28 -4.34 -4.25
N ASP A 11 4.97 -4.47 -5.53
CA ASP A 11 5.52 -5.46 -6.45
C ASP A 11 6.78 -4.89 -7.09
N GLU A 12 7.93 -5.38 -6.66
CA GLU A 12 9.23 -4.86 -7.04
C GLU A 12 9.67 -5.27 -8.45
N ILE A 13 9.05 -6.30 -9.02
CA ILE A 13 9.33 -6.73 -10.39
C ILE A 13 8.78 -5.71 -11.37
N THR A 14 7.60 -5.16 -11.05
CA THR A 14 6.88 -4.21 -11.90
C THR A 14 7.00 -2.76 -11.44
N GLY A 15 7.43 -2.54 -10.19
CA GLY A 15 7.44 -1.22 -9.55
C GLY A 15 6.04 -0.72 -9.21
N SER A 16 5.07 -1.61 -9.00
CA SER A 16 3.65 -1.28 -8.85
C SER A 16 3.16 -1.52 -7.42
N PHE A 17 2.29 -0.65 -6.89
CA PHE A 17 1.45 -1.07 -5.78
C PHE A 17 0.38 -2.04 -6.27
N ARG A 18 0.07 -3.06 -5.48
CA ARG A 18 -0.93 -4.08 -5.79
C ARG A 18 -1.75 -4.39 -4.54
N TYR A 19 -3.01 -4.74 -4.75
CA TYR A 19 -3.88 -5.24 -3.69
C TYR A 19 -4.32 -6.68 -3.99
N TYR A 20 -4.48 -7.48 -2.94
CA TYR A 20 -4.98 -8.84 -3.04
C TYR A 20 -6.49 -8.85 -2.77
N ASN A 21 -7.29 -9.29 -3.74
CA ASN A 21 -8.75 -9.26 -3.65
C ASN A 21 -9.36 -10.51 -2.95
N GLY A 22 -8.51 -11.43 -2.47
CA GLY A 22 -8.92 -12.71 -1.88
C GLY A 22 -8.69 -13.92 -2.79
N THR A 23 -8.66 -13.72 -4.11
CA THR A 23 -8.41 -14.79 -5.10
C THR A 23 -7.15 -14.55 -5.94
N GLY A 24 -6.74 -13.30 -6.11
CA GLY A 24 -5.58 -12.90 -6.88
C GLY A 24 -5.13 -11.48 -6.58
N TRP A 25 -3.92 -11.16 -7.04
CA TRP A 25 -3.40 -9.79 -7.01
C TRP A 25 -4.00 -8.98 -8.16
N SER A 26 -4.27 -7.69 -7.92
CA SER A 26 -4.65 -6.73 -8.96
C SER A 26 -3.64 -6.71 -10.11
N VAL A 27 -4.03 -6.27 -11.30
CA VAL A 27 -3.08 -6.11 -12.42
C VAL A 27 -1.98 -5.13 -12.00
N ALA A 28 -0.74 -5.40 -12.42
CA ALA A 28 0.38 -4.51 -12.16
C ALA A 28 0.35 -3.32 -13.12
N ASP A 29 0.60 -2.12 -12.60
CA ASP A 29 0.83 -0.91 -13.40
C ASP A 29 2.35 -0.68 -13.52
N ALA A 30 2.93 -1.18 -14.61
CA ALA A 30 4.38 -1.19 -14.82
C ALA A 30 4.92 0.21 -15.13
N GLY A 31 6.22 0.41 -14.89
CA GLY A 31 6.92 1.68 -15.15
C GLY A 31 7.30 2.48 -13.90
N GLY A 32 6.98 1.94 -12.72
CA GLY A 32 7.54 2.42 -11.46
C GLY A 32 8.99 1.95 -11.24
N VAL A 33 9.62 2.49 -10.20
CA VAL A 33 11.00 2.14 -9.86
C VAL A 33 11.04 0.71 -9.30
N THR A 34 11.84 -0.17 -9.90
CA THR A 34 12.06 -1.54 -9.44
C THR A 34 13.23 -1.64 -8.44
N GLY A 35 13.25 -2.69 -7.62
CA GLY A 35 14.26 -2.88 -6.57
C GLY A 35 14.17 -1.90 -5.38
N GLY A 36 15.20 -1.94 -4.52
CA GLY A 36 15.26 -1.16 -3.27
C GLY A 36 14.68 -1.85 -2.04
N ASN A 37 14.45 -3.17 -2.12
CA ASN A 37 13.95 -3.95 -0.99
C ASN A 37 14.96 -3.91 0.17
N PRO A 38 14.52 -3.72 1.41
CA PRO A 38 15.32 -4.10 2.56
C PRO A 38 15.75 -5.57 2.39
N THR A 39 17.04 -5.84 2.37
CA THR A 39 17.60 -7.20 2.31
C THR A 39 17.37 -7.98 3.61
N ASN A 40 16.83 -7.30 4.61
CA ASN A 40 16.61 -7.76 5.95
C ASN A 40 15.30 -8.55 5.94
N THR A 41 15.33 -9.78 6.42
CA THR A 41 14.09 -10.52 6.68
C THR A 41 13.42 -9.91 7.92
N ASP A 42 12.15 -9.52 7.81
CA ASP A 42 11.35 -9.25 9.00
C ASP A 42 11.17 -10.56 9.77
N THR A 43 11.98 -10.77 10.81
CA THR A 43 11.89 -11.94 11.67
C THR A 43 10.77 -11.82 12.70
N ASN A 44 10.05 -10.69 12.74
CA ASN A 44 8.92 -10.51 13.62
C ASN A 44 7.71 -11.27 13.04
N THR A 45 7.40 -12.42 13.63
CA THR A 45 6.38 -13.35 13.14
C THR A 45 4.94 -12.80 13.22
N LYS A 46 4.72 -11.58 13.73
CA LYS A 46 3.39 -11.03 13.99
C LYS A 46 3.17 -9.60 13.47
N GLY A 47 4.20 -8.90 12.96
CA GLY A 47 4.08 -7.49 12.58
C GLY A 47 3.57 -6.59 13.73
N VAL A 48 3.04 -5.43 13.38
CA VAL A 48 2.36 -4.50 14.30
C VAL A 48 0.85 -4.58 14.10
N ILE A 49 0.10 -4.88 15.16
CA ILE A 49 -1.38 -4.91 15.13
C ILE A 49 -1.91 -3.62 15.76
N ILE A 50 -2.81 -2.93 15.05
CA ILE A 50 -3.49 -1.72 15.52
C ILE A 50 -4.99 -2.02 15.58
N GLY A 51 -5.62 -1.76 16.73
CA GLY A 51 -7.07 -1.88 16.92
C GLY A 51 -7.55 -3.17 17.59
N ALA A 52 -6.69 -4.18 17.77
CA ALA A 52 -6.98 -5.40 18.51
C ALA A 52 -5.72 -5.95 19.23
N SER A 53 -5.89 -6.92 20.13
CA SER A 53 -4.79 -7.60 20.82
C SER A 53 -4.15 -8.74 20.02
N ALA A 54 -4.84 -9.25 19.00
CA ALA A 54 -4.36 -10.31 18.13
C ALA A 54 -5.05 -10.25 16.76
N SER A 55 -4.46 -10.93 15.78
CA SER A 55 -4.98 -11.09 14.44
C SER A 55 -4.64 -12.48 13.90
N SER A 56 -5.53 -13.04 13.08
CA SER A 56 -5.27 -14.24 12.29
C SER A 56 -4.67 -13.96 10.92
N VAL A 57 -4.62 -12.69 10.49
CA VAL A 57 -4.00 -12.30 9.21
C VAL A 57 -2.50 -12.06 9.38
N GLN A 58 -1.76 -12.13 8.28
CA GLN A 58 -0.32 -11.87 8.26
C GLN A 58 -0.01 -10.56 7.53
N GLY A 59 0.81 -9.71 8.14
CA GLY A 59 1.26 -8.45 7.56
C GLY A 59 2.26 -7.75 8.47
N ALA A 60 3.07 -6.85 7.91
CA ALA A 60 4.00 -6.03 8.69
C ALA A 60 3.26 -4.99 9.56
N VAL A 61 2.18 -4.43 9.03
CA VAL A 61 1.22 -3.60 9.74
C VAL A 61 -0.18 -4.13 9.46
N ILE A 62 -0.91 -4.43 10.53
CA ILE A 62 -2.25 -5.02 10.49
C ILE A 62 -3.21 -4.05 11.16
N LEU A 63 -4.27 -3.69 10.43
CA LEU A 63 -5.35 -2.83 10.93
C LEU A 63 -6.57 -3.72 11.21
N GLU A 64 -6.84 -3.98 12.49
CA GLU A 64 -7.99 -4.76 12.95
C GLU A 64 -9.11 -3.83 13.42
N ALA A 65 -10.23 -3.82 12.71
CA ALA A 65 -11.44 -3.13 13.14
C ALA A 65 -12.67 -3.65 12.39
N SER A 66 -13.81 -3.77 13.09
CA SER A 66 -15.10 -4.13 12.48
C SER A 66 -15.89 -2.92 11.95
N ASN A 67 -15.57 -1.71 12.43
CA ASN A 67 -16.34 -0.49 12.16
C ASN A 67 -15.47 0.76 11.95
N LYS A 68 -14.18 0.58 11.64
CA LYS A 68 -13.25 1.69 11.36
C LYS A 68 -12.56 1.42 10.04
N ALA A 69 -12.07 2.48 9.43
CA ALA A 69 -11.29 2.42 8.20
C ALA A 69 -10.01 3.25 8.34
N LEU A 70 -8.99 2.92 7.56
CA LEU A 70 -7.84 3.78 7.38
C LEU A 70 -8.28 5.06 6.66
N VAL A 71 -8.08 6.21 7.29
CA VAL A 71 -8.26 7.51 6.64
C VAL A 71 -6.90 7.98 6.17
N LEU A 72 -6.71 8.03 4.86
CA LEU A 72 -5.49 8.56 4.25
C LEU A 72 -5.45 10.09 4.34
N PRO A 73 -4.25 10.70 4.36
CA PRO A 73 -4.09 12.12 4.15
C PRO A 73 -4.78 12.56 2.86
N LYS A 74 -5.62 13.60 2.96
CA LYS A 74 -6.37 14.14 1.82
C LYS A 74 -5.63 15.34 1.22
N VAL A 75 -5.55 15.38 -0.09
CA VAL A 75 -4.99 16.52 -0.85
C VAL A 75 -5.98 16.98 -1.90
N SER A 76 -5.92 18.25 -2.29
CA SER A 76 -6.78 18.80 -3.36
C SER A 76 -6.52 18.10 -4.69
N ASN A 77 -5.24 17.86 -5.00
CA ASN A 77 -4.76 17.07 -6.13
C ASN A 77 -3.34 16.55 -5.80
N ALA A 78 -2.98 15.33 -6.16
CA ALA A 78 -1.67 14.74 -5.87
C ALA A 78 -0.50 15.50 -6.54
N LEU A 79 -0.73 16.15 -7.68
CA LEU A 79 0.26 16.95 -8.41
C LEU A 79 0.72 18.21 -7.66
N VAL A 80 0.05 18.61 -6.57
CA VAL A 80 0.52 19.73 -5.73
C VAL A 80 1.77 19.37 -4.92
N ILE A 81 2.08 18.08 -4.79
CA ILE A 81 3.27 17.58 -4.10
C ILE A 81 4.40 17.52 -5.12
N ALA A 82 5.28 18.53 -5.11
CA ALA A 82 6.33 18.70 -6.11
C ALA A 82 7.46 17.64 -6.05
N SER A 83 7.71 17.06 -4.87
CA SER A 83 8.78 16.07 -4.67
C SER A 83 8.31 14.93 -3.77
N PRO A 84 7.38 14.09 -4.24
CA PRO A 84 6.84 12.99 -3.45
C PRO A 84 7.90 11.89 -3.26
N PRO A 85 8.09 11.35 -2.05
CA PRO A 85 8.89 10.15 -1.87
C PRO A 85 8.19 8.95 -2.53
N LYS A 86 8.98 8.00 -3.03
CA LYS A 86 8.48 6.71 -3.54
C LYS A 86 7.63 6.03 -2.46
N GLY A 87 6.45 5.58 -2.84
CA GLY A 87 5.48 4.94 -1.95
C GLY A 87 4.61 5.89 -1.15
N LEU A 88 4.65 7.21 -1.41
CA LEU A 88 3.68 8.13 -0.82
C LEU A 88 2.26 7.77 -1.27
N ILE A 89 1.35 7.62 -0.30
CA ILE A 89 -0.07 7.31 -0.51
C ILE A 89 -0.90 8.49 0.00
N VAL A 90 -1.80 9.01 -0.85
CA VAL A 90 -2.74 10.09 -0.51
C VAL A 90 -4.11 9.81 -1.10
N TYR A 91 -5.15 10.44 -0.55
CA TYR A 91 -6.45 10.51 -1.21
C TYR A 91 -6.57 11.83 -1.98
N ASP A 92 -6.68 11.74 -3.31
CA ASP A 92 -6.84 12.90 -4.19
C ASP A 92 -8.32 13.26 -4.30
N MET A 93 -8.68 14.45 -3.83
CA MET A 93 -10.08 14.89 -3.79
C MET A 93 -10.63 15.31 -5.16
N ALA A 94 -9.78 15.67 -6.12
CA ALA A 94 -10.20 15.99 -7.48
C ALA A 94 -10.53 14.71 -8.26
N LEU A 95 -9.66 13.69 -8.17
CA LEU A 95 -9.87 12.39 -8.82
C LEU A 95 -10.81 11.47 -8.03
N LYS A 96 -11.02 11.75 -6.73
CA LYS A 96 -11.78 10.92 -5.79
C LYS A 96 -11.21 9.51 -5.66
N ALA A 97 -9.90 9.38 -5.81
CA ALA A 97 -9.18 8.11 -5.87
C ALA A 97 -7.98 8.10 -4.91
N VAL A 98 -7.50 6.90 -4.58
CA VAL A 98 -6.22 6.76 -3.88
C VAL A 98 -5.11 6.93 -4.92
N GLN A 99 -4.18 7.84 -4.64
CA GLN A 99 -3.01 8.07 -5.46
C GLN A 99 -1.78 7.54 -4.75
N VAL A 100 -0.98 6.75 -5.46
CA VAL A 100 0.32 6.28 -4.97
C VAL A 100 1.43 6.72 -5.90
N TYR A 101 2.48 7.34 -5.36
CA TYR A 101 3.65 7.70 -6.16
C TYR A 101 4.60 6.50 -6.27
N ASN A 102 4.80 5.96 -7.47
CA ASN A 102 5.61 4.76 -7.70
C ASN A 102 7.13 5.05 -7.80
N GLY A 103 7.54 6.29 -7.54
CA GLY A 103 8.92 6.77 -7.70
C GLY A 103 9.18 7.47 -9.03
N THR A 104 8.26 7.36 -9.99
CA THR A 104 8.33 8.01 -11.31
C THR A 104 7.09 8.87 -11.56
N SER A 105 5.90 8.30 -11.35
CA SER A 105 4.60 8.91 -11.60
C SER A 105 3.59 8.57 -10.50
N TRP A 106 2.49 9.32 -10.49
CA TRP A 106 1.32 9.00 -9.67
C TRP A 106 0.45 7.96 -10.38
N VAL A 107 0.04 6.93 -9.65
CA VAL A 107 -0.88 5.87 -10.10
C VAL A 107 -2.17 5.93 -9.28
N ALA A 108 -3.31 5.80 -9.97
CA ALA A 108 -4.66 5.83 -9.39
C ALA A 108 -5.18 4.43 -9.08
N TYR A 109 -5.83 4.28 -7.92
CA TYR A 109 -6.50 3.07 -7.46
C TYR A 109 -7.90 3.36 -6.93
#